data_AF-A0A4V5NYG2-F1
#
_entry.id   AF-A0A4V5NYG2-F1
#
_cell.length_a   1.000
_cell.length_b   1.000
_cell.length_c   1.000
_cell.angle_alpha   90.00
_cell.angle_beta   90.00
_cell.angle_gamma   90.00
#
_symmetry.space_group_name_H-M   'P 1'
#
loop_
_entity.id
_entity.type
_entity.pdbx_description
1 polymer ?
#
loop_
_entity_poly.entity_id
_entity_poly.type
_entity_poly.pdbx_seq_one_letter_code
_entity_poly.pdbx_strand_id
1 'polypeptide(L)'
;MDDVVKGLVPHILSFVINELCRNGFLIAYERDLADLKGLVSADSITPDDFELLESVDDGIVKVLLKSVDKVIDCSKTYLMINNLDELEVLENEECNQEASNSYHIYILEWESKNYKDLLFNLNPVYFSISQLLYHTSCQLRLNTVDIPEEMYDEFLEHYAEVLHERLISEDKNVSLLYDLIIELNMDLCEIDRLTWERED
;
A
#
# COMPACT_ATOMS: atom_id res chain seq x y z
N MET A 1 -14.00 4.02 20.44
CA MET A 1 -13.99 5.01 19.35
C MET A 1 -12.56 5.41 19.04
N ASP A 2 -11.82 6.00 19.99
CA ASP A 2 -10.36 6.28 19.85
C ASP A 2 -9.55 5.00 19.55
N ASP A 3 -9.89 3.89 20.20
CA ASP A 3 -9.21 2.60 19.99
C ASP A 3 -9.47 1.99 18.60
N VAL A 4 -10.65 2.23 18.02
CA VAL A 4 -11.00 1.69 16.69
C VAL A 4 -10.21 2.43 15.63
N VAL A 5 -10.24 3.78 15.62
CA VAL A 5 -9.52 4.61 14.65
C VAL A 5 -8.02 4.31 14.67
N LYS A 6 -7.44 4.14 15.86
CA LYS A 6 -6.03 3.77 15.98
C LYS A 6 -5.74 2.35 15.50
N GLY A 7 -6.65 1.42 15.76
CA GLY A 7 -6.58 0.03 15.32
C GLY A 7 -6.74 -0.13 13.80
N LEU A 8 -7.36 0.82 13.09
CA LEU A 8 -7.47 0.75 11.62
C LEU A 8 -6.11 0.75 10.93
N VAL A 9 -5.16 1.53 11.43
CA VAL A 9 -3.90 1.81 10.72
C VAL A 9 -3.11 0.53 10.44
N PRO A 10 -2.84 -0.37 11.42
CA PRO A 10 -2.14 -1.61 11.14
C PRO A 10 -2.86 -2.54 10.15
N HIS A 11 -4.20 -2.56 10.16
CA HIS A 11 -4.99 -3.33 9.20
C HIS A 11 -4.88 -2.75 7.78
N ILE A 12 -5.00 -1.43 7.63
CA ILE A 12 -4.81 -0.73 6.36
C ILE A 12 -3.41 -0.99 5.79
N LEU A 13 -2.37 -0.87 6.61
CA LEU A 13 -0.99 -1.14 6.19
C LEU A 13 -0.79 -2.60 5.79
N SER A 14 -1.45 -3.55 6.47
CA SER A 14 -1.45 -4.97 6.10
C SER A 14 -2.10 -5.22 4.73
N PHE A 15 -3.21 -4.53 4.43
CA PHE A 15 -3.81 -4.62 3.10
C PHE A 15 -2.92 -4.00 2.01
N VAL A 16 -2.25 -2.89 2.30
CA VAL A 16 -1.28 -2.28 1.37
C VAL A 16 -0.11 -3.23 1.08
N ILE A 17 0.43 -3.92 2.10
CA ILE A 17 1.45 -4.96 1.91
C ILE A 17 0.95 -6.04 0.96
N ASN A 18 -0.25 -6.57 1.22
CA ASN A 18 -0.83 -7.64 0.39
C ASN A 18 -1.01 -7.18 -1.07
N GLU A 19 -1.47 -5.95 -1.30
CA GLU A 19 -1.67 -5.45 -2.66
C GLU A 19 -0.33 -5.26 -3.40
N LEU A 20 0.71 -4.74 -2.74
CA LEU A 20 2.05 -4.61 -3.33
C LEU A 20 2.67 -5.98 -3.66
N CYS A 21 2.57 -6.93 -2.73
CA CYS A 21 3.05 -8.30 -2.95
C CYS A 21 2.30 -9.00 -4.08
N ARG A 22 0.97 -8.84 -4.15
CA ARG A 22 0.14 -9.39 -5.22
C ARG A 22 0.61 -8.87 -6.58
N ASN A 23 0.84 -7.58 -6.71
CA ASN A 23 1.35 -6.99 -7.95
C ASN A 23 2.77 -7.50 -8.28
N GLY A 24 3.65 -7.63 -7.28
CA GLY A 24 4.98 -8.22 -7.44
C GLY A 24 4.94 -9.64 -7.97
N PHE A 25 4.02 -10.46 -7.43
CA PHE A 25 3.81 -11.82 -7.89
C PHE A 25 3.26 -11.88 -9.31
N LEU A 26 2.26 -11.06 -9.66
CA LEU A 26 1.72 -11.03 -11.03
C LEU A 26 2.82 -10.70 -12.05
N ILE A 27 3.69 -9.74 -11.72
CA ILE A 27 4.83 -9.35 -12.55
C ILE A 27 5.85 -10.49 -12.68
N ALA A 28 6.20 -11.13 -11.57
CA ALA A 28 7.11 -12.27 -11.55
C ALA A 28 6.54 -13.46 -12.34
N TYR A 29 5.25 -13.76 -12.16
CA TYR A 29 4.52 -14.83 -12.83
C TYR A 29 4.47 -14.65 -14.35
N GLU A 30 4.42 -13.42 -14.85
CA GLU A 30 4.51 -13.14 -16.28
C GLU A 30 5.91 -13.36 -16.87
N ARG A 31 6.96 -13.47 -16.04
CA ARG A 31 8.37 -13.60 -16.50
C ARG A 31 9.12 -14.72 -15.77
N ASP A 32 9.79 -14.40 -14.67
CA ASP A 32 10.74 -15.28 -13.97
C ASP A 32 10.08 -16.55 -13.41
N LEU A 33 8.78 -16.49 -13.13
CA LEU A 33 7.96 -17.60 -12.66
C LEU A 33 7.00 -18.13 -13.72
N ALA A 34 7.23 -17.82 -15.01
CA ALA A 34 6.34 -18.25 -16.10
C ALA A 34 6.22 -19.79 -16.21
N ASP A 35 7.22 -20.54 -15.77
CA ASP A 35 7.18 -22.01 -15.73
C ASP A 35 6.14 -22.55 -14.72
N LEU A 36 5.69 -21.72 -13.77
CA LEU A 36 4.58 -22.04 -12.87
C LEU A 36 3.20 -21.83 -13.52
N LYS A 37 3.14 -21.28 -14.74
CA LYS A 37 1.88 -21.04 -15.45
C LYS A 37 1.11 -22.33 -15.71
N GLY A 38 -0.09 -22.42 -15.12
CA GLY A 38 -0.97 -23.59 -15.22
C GLY A 38 -0.70 -24.68 -14.17
N LEU A 39 0.29 -24.48 -13.29
CA LEU A 39 0.53 -25.31 -12.10
C LEU A 39 -0.03 -24.66 -10.83
N VAL A 40 -0.01 -23.33 -10.77
CA VAL A 40 -0.50 -22.52 -9.63
C VAL A 40 -1.42 -21.43 -10.18
N SER A 41 -2.46 -21.05 -9.43
CA SER A 41 -3.29 -19.90 -9.79
C SER A 41 -2.59 -18.62 -9.35
N ALA A 42 -2.51 -17.61 -10.21
CA ALA A 42 -1.95 -16.32 -9.84
C ALA A 42 -2.75 -15.62 -8.73
N ASP A 43 -4.02 -16.01 -8.54
CA ASP A 43 -4.90 -15.48 -7.51
C ASP A 43 -4.86 -16.27 -6.20
N SER A 44 -4.08 -17.36 -6.12
CA SER A 44 -4.01 -18.22 -4.91
C SER A 44 -2.79 -17.92 -4.03
N ILE A 45 -2.23 -16.71 -4.12
CA ILE A 45 -1.04 -16.28 -3.37
C ILE A 45 -1.33 -16.35 -1.87
N THR A 46 -0.47 -17.03 -1.15
CA THR A 46 -0.43 -17.12 0.30
C THR A 46 0.74 -16.30 0.86
N PRO A 47 0.75 -15.96 2.16
CA PRO A 47 1.90 -15.29 2.77
C PRO A 47 3.24 -16.02 2.58
N ASP A 48 3.21 -17.35 2.46
CA ASP A 48 4.41 -18.17 2.21
C ASP A 48 4.97 -17.96 0.78
N ASP A 49 4.14 -17.49 -0.16
CA ASP A 49 4.57 -17.15 -1.52
C ASP A 49 5.32 -15.80 -1.58
N PHE A 50 5.40 -15.05 -0.46
CA PHE A 50 6.17 -13.81 -0.39
C PHE A 50 7.68 -14.07 -0.33
N GLU A 51 8.12 -15.14 0.33
CA GLU A 51 9.54 -15.55 0.31
C GLU A 51 10.01 -15.89 -1.11
N LEU A 52 9.10 -16.35 -1.97
CA LEU A 52 9.42 -16.63 -3.38
C LEU A 52 9.82 -15.35 -4.13
N LEU A 53 9.19 -14.21 -3.82
CA LEU A 53 9.48 -12.94 -4.48
C LEU A 53 10.90 -12.44 -4.19
N GLU A 54 11.46 -12.77 -3.02
CA GLU A 54 12.85 -12.41 -2.69
C GLU A 54 13.88 -13.07 -3.63
N SER A 55 13.50 -14.20 -4.24
CA SER A 55 14.35 -14.95 -5.17
C SER A 55 14.24 -14.50 -6.62
N VAL A 56 13.28 -13.61 -6.94
CA VAL A 56 12.99 -13.13 -8.30
C VAL A 56 14.03 -12.09 -8.75
N ASP A 57 14.55 -12.23 -9.98
CA ASP A 57 15.58 -11.33 -10.53
C ASP A 57 14.98 -10.23 -11.43
N ASP A 58 13.80 -9.72 -11.06
CA ASP A 58 13.19 -8.58 -11.72
C ASP A 58 13.36 -7.30 -10.87
N GLY A 59 14.01 -6.29 -11.43
CA GLY A 59 14.21 -4.99 -10.79
C GLY A 59 12.92 -4.31 -10.33
N ILE A 60 11.80 -4.48 -11.06
CA ILE A 60 10.50 -3.92 -10.65
C ILE A 60 9.98 -4.64 -9.40
N VAL A 61 10.09 -5.96 -9.35
CA VAL A 61 9.68 -6.78 -8.19
C VAL A 61 10.53 -6.40 -6.97
N LYS A 62 11.83 -6.18 -7.14
CA LYS A 62 12.71 -5.71 -6.06
C LYS A 62 12.31 -4.35 -5.51
N VAL A 63 11.86 -3.42 -6.36
CA VAL A 63 11.33 -2.12 -5.89
C VAL A 63 10.00 -2.30 -5.15
N LEU A 64 9.11 -3.19 -5.61
CA LEU A 64 7.87 -3.50 -4.89
C LEU A 64 8.12 -4.09 -3.50
N LEU A 65 9.10 -4.98 -3.35
CA LEU A 65 9.49 -5.52 -2.05
C LEU A 65 10.08 -4.44 -1.13
N LYS A 66 10.85 -3.50 -1.68
CA LYS A 66 11.31 -2.33 -0.92
C LYS A 66 10.15 -1.44 -0.46
N SER A 67 9.11 -1.26 -1.28
CA SER A 67 7.88 -0.59 -0.87
C SER A 67 7.21 -1.33 0.29
N VAL A 68 7.17 -2.66 0.25
CA VAL A 68 6.63 -3.50 1.35
C VAL A 68 7.42 -3.29 2.64
N ASP A 69 8.76 -3.29 2.59
CA ASP A 69 9.62 -3.05 3.76
C ASP A 69 9.30 -1.70 4.44
N LYS A 70 9.09 -0.65 3.65
CA LYS A 70 8.70 0.68 4.16
C LYS A 70 7.34 0.68 4.85
N VAL A 71 6.36 -0.05 4.29
CA VAL A 71 5.03 -0.20 4.90
C VAL A 71 5.12 -0.97 6.22
N ILE A 72 5.95 -2.03 6.27
CA ILE A 72 6.22 -2.80 7.49
C ILE A 72 6.87 -1.91 8.57
N ASP A 73 7.87 -1.14 8.21
CA ASP A 73 8.57 -0.25 9.14
C ASP A 73 7.67 0.89 9.64
N CYS A 74 6.80 1.43 8.77
CA CYS A 74 5.73 2.35 9.16
C CYS A 74 4.79 1.69 10.18
N SER A 75 4.31 0.47 9.93
CA SER A 75 3.41 -0.25 10.84
C SER A 75 4.04 -0.47 12.22
N LYS A 76 5.28 -0.97 12.26
CA LYS A 76 6.04 -1.15 13.51
C LYS A 76 6.22 0.16 14.27
N THR A 77 6.57 1.22 13.55
CA THR A 77 6.76 2.56 14.14
C THR A 77 5.46 3.10 14.71
N TYR A 78 4.36 2.94 13.99
CA TYR A 78 3.04 3.34 14.44
C TYR A 78 2.61 2.60 15.73
N LEU A 79 2.76 1.27 15.76
CA LEU A 79 2.45 0.45 16.94
C LEU A 79 3.27 0.91 18.15
N MET A 80 4.57 1.21 17.96
CA MET A 80 5.44 1.73 19.02
C MET A 80 5.02 3.12 19.51
N ILE A 81 4.68 4.05 18.62
CA ILE A 81 4.22 5.41 18.99
C ILE A 81 2.98 5.35 19.88
N ASN A 82 2.06 4.42 19.57
CA ASN A 82 0.78 4.31 20.25
C ASN A 82 0.76 3.27 21.38
N ASN A 83 1.88 2.57 21.62
CA ASN A 83 2.00 1.49 22.61
C ASN A 83 0.90 0.43 22.45
N LEU A 84 0.68 0.00 21.20
CA LEU A 84 -0.30 -1.02 20.83
C LEU A 84 0.36 -2.39 20.76
N ASP A 85 -0.34 -3.43 21.20
CA ASP A 85 0.06 -4.82 20.99
C ASP A 85 -0.39 -5.27 19.59
N GLU A 86 0.55 -5.78 18.80
CA GLU A 86 0.30 -6.16 17.42
C GLU A 86 -0.73 -7.28 17.29
N LEU A 87 -0.65 -8.31 18.14
CA LEU A 87 -1.56 -9.45 18.08
C LEU A 87 -2.97 -9.02 18.49
N GLU A 88 -3.09 -8.24 19.55
CA GLU A 88 -4.39 -7.73 19.99
C GLU A 88 -5.07 -6.87 18.92
N VAL A 89 -4.32 -6.02 18.23
CA VAL A 89 -4.86 -5.17 17.16
C VAL A 89 -5.25 -6.01 15.94
N LEU A 90 -4.40 -6.94 15.50
CA LEU A 90 -4.66 -7.74 14.31
C LEU A 90 -5.77 -8.78 14.52
N GLU A 91 -6.04 -9.20 15.75
CA GLU A 91 -7.18 -10.06 16.09
C GLU A 91 -8.50 -9.30 16.24
N ASN A 92 -8.49 -7.96 16.16
CA ASN A 92 -9.69 -7.14 16.29
C ASN A 92 -10.53 -7.13 14.98
N GLU A 93 -11.60 -7.93 14.96
CA GLU A 93 -12.50 -8.06 13.81
C GLU A 93 -13.20 -6.74 13.42
N GLU A 94 -13.52 -5.87 14.37
CA GLU A 94 -14.17 -4.58 14.11
C GLU A 94 -13.21 -3.66 13.34
N CYS A 95 -11.96 -3.54 13.82
CA CYS A 95 -10.94 -2.75 13.13
C CYS A 95 -10.63 -3.30 11.73
N ASN A 96 -10.55 -4.63 11.60
CA ASN A 96 -10.35 -5.29 10.31
C ASN A 96 -11.49 -5.00 9.34
N GLN A 97 -12.75 -5.08 9.80
CA GLN A 97 -13.92 -4.84 8.95
C GLN A 97 -13.97 -3.41 8.45
N GLU A 98 -13.71 -2.43 9.32
CA GLU A 98 -13.69 -1.02 8.92
C GLU A 98 -12.52 -0.70 8.00
N ALA A 99 -11.33 -1.24 8.26
CA ALA A 99 -10.19 -1.11 7.36
C ALA A 99 -10.47 -1.76 5.99
N SER A 100 -11.14 -2.92 5.97
CA SER A 100 -11.56 -3.61 4.74
C SER A 100 -12.54 -2.77 3.93
N ASN A 101 -13.51 -2.11 4.59
CA ASN A 101 -14.44 -1.19 3.93
C ASN A 101 -13.68 -0.06 3.23
N SER A 102 -12.75 0.60 3.93
CA SER A 102 -11.91 1.65 3.34
C SER A 102 -11.05 1.11 2.19
N TYR A 103 -10.41 -0.05 2.36
CA TYR A 103 -9.60 -0.67 1.32
C TYR A 103 -10.37 -0.89 0.02
N HIS A 104 -11.57 -1.49 0.10
CA HIS A 104 -12.39 -1.79 -1.07
C HIS A 104 -13.01 -0.56 -1.75
N ILE A 105 -13.02 0.61 -1.08
CA ILE A 105 -13.41 1.88 -1.70
C ILE A 105 -12.32 2.37 -2.68
N TYR A 106 -11.05 2.20 -2.33
CA TYR A 106 -9.94 2.83 -3.07
C TYR A 106 -9.19 1.87 -3.99
N ILE A 107 -9.00 0.62 -3.56
CA ILE A 107 -8.21 -0.36 -4.29
C ILE A 107 -9.11 -1.11 -5.26
N LEU A 108 -8.91 -0.84 -6.55
CA LEU A 108 -9.64 -1.48 -7.64
C LEU A 108 -8.85 -2.67 -8.19
N GLU A 109 -9.56 -3.73 -8.57
CA GLU A 109 -8.97 -4.83 -9.33
C GLU A 109 -8.80 -4.43 -10.79
N TRP A 110 -7.55 -4.20 -11.20
CA TRP A 110 -7.21 -3.89 -12.59
C TRP A 110 -6.97 -5.18 -13.38
N GLU A 111 -7.84 -5.46 -14.35
CA GLU A 111 -7.60 -6.56 -15.30
C GLU A 111 -6.34 -6.27 -16.13
N SER A 112 -5.30 -7.06 -15.91
CA SER A 112 -4.03 -6.96 -16.63
C SER A 112 -3.83 -8.20 -17.49
N LYS A 113 -3.62 -8.04 -18.80
CA LYS A 113 -3.55 -9.19 -19.73
C LYS A 113 -2.12 -9.67 -19.98
N ASN A 114 -1.15 -8.81 -19.72
CA ASN A 114 0.25 -9.07 -20.00
C ASN A 114 1.13 -8.20 -19.10
N TYR A 115 2.43 -8.49 -19.13
CA TYR A 115 3.45 -7.78 -18.34
C TYR A 115 3.43 -6.25 -18.50
N LYS A 116 3.25 -5.73 -19.72
CA LYS A 116 3.23 -4.29 -19.98
C LYS A 116 1.99 -3.63 -19.36
N ASP A 117 0.84 -4.29 -19.42
CA ASP A 117 -0.38 -3.83 -18.75
C ASP A 117 -0.16 -3.77 -17.23
N LEU A 118 0.49 -4.80 -16.65
CA LEU A 118 0.82 -4.82 -15.21
C LEU A 118 1.69 -3.62 -14.82
N LEU A 119 2.75 -3.34 -15.58
CA LEU A 119 3.61 -2.19 -15.31
C LEU A 119 2.85 -0.87 -15.40
N PHE A 120 2.01 -0.70 -16.42
CA PHE A 120 1.20 0.52 -16.57
C PHE A 120 0.21 0.69 -15.41
N ASN A 121 -0.36 -0.41 -14.92
CA ASN A 121 -1.33 -0.41 -13.82
C ASN A 121 -0.69 -0.18 -12.45
N LEU A 122 0.64 -0.24 -12.31
CA LEU A 122 1.30 0.15 -11.05
C LEU A 122 1.05 1.62 -10.70
N ASN A 123 0.97 2.52 -11.69
CA ASN A 123 0.71 3.94 -11.45
C ASN A 123 -0.64 4.17 -10.73
N PRO A 124 -1.79 3.70 -11.25
CA PRO A 124 -3.05 3.81 -10.54
C PRO A 124 -3.09 3.03 -9.21
N VAL A 125 -2.37 1.89 -9.08
CA VAL A 125 -2.28 1.16 -7.80
C VAL A 125 -1.61 2.01 -6.72
N TYR A 126 -0.44 2.60 -6.98
CA TYR A 126 0.25 3.46 -6.03
C TYR A 126 -0.54 4.74 -5.71
N PHE A 127 -1.26 5.27 -6.70
CA PHE A 127 -2.15 6.41 -6.50
C PHE A 127 -3.30 6.07 -5.55
N SER A 128 -3.97 4.93 -5.75
CA SER A 128 -5.04 4.47 -4.86
C SER A 128 -4.53 4.15 -3.44
N ILE A 129 -3.32 3.60 -3.30
CA ILE A 129 -2.67 3.42 -1.99
C ILE A 129 -2.45 4.78 -1.32
N SER A 130 -1.98 5.79 -2.06
CA SER A 130 -1.79 7.13 -1.52
C SER A 130 -3.10 7.77 -1.05
N GLN A 131 -4.19 7.55 -1.81
CA GLN A 131 -5.54 7.97 -1.40
C GLN A 131 -5.99 7.29 -0.12
N LEU A 132 -5.81 5.98 -0.02
CA LEU A 132 -6.16 5.20 1.16
C LEU A 132 -5.41 5.70 2.40
N LEU A 133 -4.09 5.86 2.30
CA LEU A 133 -3.25 6.36 3.39
C LEU A 133 -3.62 7.78 3.80
N TYR A 134 -3.92 8.66 2.83
CA TYR A 134 -4.37 10.01 3.13
C TYR A 134 -5.74 10.02 3.82
N HIS A 135 -6.70 9.21 3.34
CA HIS A 135 -7.98 9.03 4.01
C HIS A 135 -7.79 8.60 5.47
N THR A 136 -6.95 7.59 5.70
CA THR A 136 -6.64 7.11 7.06
C THR A 136 -5.99 8.20 7.91
N SER A 137 -5.16 9.06 7.33
CA SER A 137 -4.61 10.23 8.01
C SER A 137 -5.70 11.22 8.46
N CYS A 138 -6.75 11.40 7.65
CA CYS A 138 -7.90 12.23 7.97
C CYS A 138 -8.74 11.60 9.09
N GLN A 139 -8.94 10.28 9.07
CA GLN A 139 -9.60 9.54 10.14
C GLN A 139 -8.87 9.74 11.48
N LEU A 140 -7.54 9.63 11.49
CA LEU A 140 -6.70 9.91 12.67
C LEU A 140 -6.87 11.36 13.15
N ARG A 141 -6.72 12.33 12.23
CA ARG A 141 -6.78 13.76 12.55
C ARG A 141 -8.12 14.19 13.14
N LEU A 142 -9.21 13.63 12.62
CA LEU A 142 -10.58 13.92 13.06
C LEU A 142 -11.05 12.99 14.18
N ASN A 143 -10.29 11.94 14.48
CA ASN A 143 -10.61 10.86 15.41
C ASN A 143 -12.01 10.26 15.17
N THR A 144 -12.29 9.92 13.91
CA THR A 144 -13.56 9.33 13.47
C THR A 144 -13.32 8.36 12.31
N VAL A 145 -14.12 7.31 12.24
CA VAL A 145 -14.12 6.35 11.10
C VAL A 145 -14.78 7.00 9.89
N ASP A 146 -15.93 7.64 10.11
CA ASP A 146 -16.68 8.34 9.06
C ASP A 146 -16.11 9.75 8.87
N ILE A 147 -15.34 9.94 7.80
CA ILE A 147 -14.88 11.27 7.39
C ILE A 147 -15.90 11.94 6.45
N PRO A 148 -16.03 13.27 6.47
CA PRO A 148 -16.91 14.01 5.55
C PRO A 148 -16.60 13.70 4.08
N GLU A 149 -17.63 13.64 3.23
CA GLU A 149 -17.48 13.35 1.78
C GLU A 149 -16.55 14.36 1.08
N GLU A 150 -16.50 15.60 1.56
CA GLU A 150 -15.64 16.65 1.02
C GLU A 150 -14.15 16.32 1.15
N MET A 151 -13.78 15.50 2.14
CA MET A 151 -12.40 15.06 2.36
C MET A 151 -11.88 14.12 1.26
N TYR A 152 -12.78 13.50 0.50
CA TYR A 152 -12.40 12.65 -0.63
C TYR A 152 -11.87 13.48 -1.80
N ASP A 153 -12.46 14.67 -2.03
CA ASP A 153 -12.02 15.61 -3.05
C ASP A 153 -10.75 16.36 -2.62
N GLU A 154 -10.60 16.65 -1.31
CA GLU A 154 -9.42 17.30 -0.74
C GLU A 154 -8.10 16.57 -1.05
N PHE A 155 -8.13 15.24 -1.22
CA PHE A 155 -6.93 14.50 -1.60
C PHE A 155 -6.29 15.07 -2.88
N LEU A 156 -7.08 15.36 -3.91
CA LEU A 156 -6.53 15.85 -5.18
C LEU A 156 -5.91 17.24 -5.04
N GLU A 157 -6.42 18.04 -4.11
CA GLU A 157 -5.91 19.38 -3.81
C GLU A 157 -4.60 19.32 -3.03
N HIS A 158 -4.49 18.40 -2.07
CA HIS A 158 -3.36 18.29 -1.15
C HIS A 158 -2.30 17.26 -1.56
N TYR A 159 -2.58 16.35 -2.49
CA TYR A 159 -1.65 15.30 -2.87
C TYR A 159 -0.32 15.86 -3.34
N ALA A 160 -0.34 16.88 -4.19
CA ALA A 160 0.87 17.57 -4.61
C ALA A 160 1.60 18.23 -3.43
N GLU A 161 0.88 18.75 -2.44
CA GLU A 161 1.49 19.37 -1.25
C GLU A 161 2.15 18.34 -0.35
N VAL A 162 1.54 17.17 -0.16
CA VAL A 162 2.12 16.01 0.54
C VAL A 162 3.42 15.60 -0.15
N LEU A 163 3.40 15.38 -1.47
CA LEU A 163 4.59 14.94 -2.22
C LEU A 163 5.75 15.94 -2.20
N HIS A 164 5.47 17.23 -1.99
CA HIS A 164 6.50 18.26 -1.90
C HIS A 164 6.85 18.63 -0.43
N GLU A 165 6.45 17.82 0.55
CA GLU A 165 6.67 18.04 1.98
C GLU A 165 6.13 19.40 2.47
N ARG A 166 5.10 19.92 1.80
CA ARG A 166 4.48 21.22 2.13
C ARG A 166 3.35 21.09 3.14
N LEU A 167 2.75 19.90 3.23
CA LEU A 167 1.76 19.57 4.24
C LEU A 167 2.46 18.90 5.43
N ILE A 168 2.62 19.66 6.52
CA ILE A 168 3.27 19.18 7.74
C ILE A 168 2.21 19.01 8.83
N SER A 169 2.19 17.86 9.48
CA SER A 169 1.32 17.60 10.64
C SER A 169 2.13 17.62 11.93
N GLU A 170 1.58 18.23 12.99
CA GLU A 170 2.13 18.11 14.35
C GLU A 170 1.78 16.74 14.99
N ASP A 171 0.78 16.04 14.44
CA ASP A 171 0.45 14.68 14.83
C ASP A 171 1.44 13.70 14.18
N LYS A 172 2.20 13.00 15.02
CA LYS A 172 3.22 12.03 14.61
C LYS A 172 2.66 10.86 13.81
N ASN A 173 1.43 10.43 14.11
CA ASN A 173 0.78 9.34 13.39
C ASN A 173 0.42 9.78 11.97
N VAL A 174 -0.12 10.99 11.82
CA VAL A 174 -0.44 11.59 10.52
C VAL A 174 0.84 11.85 9.72
N SER A 175 1.87 12.41 10.36
CA SER A 175 3.16 12.66 9.71
C SER A 175 3.78 11.36 9.19
N LEU A 176 3.72 10.29 9.97
CA LEU A 176 4.24 8.98 9.57
C LEU A 176 3.54 8.44 8.31
N LEU A 177 2.23 8.63 8.17
CA LEU A 177 1.50 8.24 6.95
C LEU A 177 1.85 9.12 5.75
N TYR A 178 2.08 10.43 5.96
CA TYR A 178 2.54 11.32 4.88
C TYR A 178 3.95 10.96 4.41
N ASP A 179 4.86 10.65 5.34
CA ASP A 179 6.21 10.18 5.02
C ASP A 179 6.13 8.89 4.18
N LEU A 180 5.27 7.94 4.56
CA LEU A 180 5.05 6.72 3.77
C LEU A 180 4.52 7.01 2.36
N ILE A 181 3.57 7.94 2.19
CA ILE A 181 3.08 8.34 0.85
C ILE A 181 4.23 8.85 -0.02
N ILE A 182 5.08 9.72 0.54
CA ILE A 182 6.24 10.28 -0.18
C ILE A 182 7.20 9.15 -0.57
N GLU A 183 7.55 8.28 0.38
CA GLU A 183 8.48 7.18 0.16
C GLU A 183 7.99 6.19 -0.90
N LEU A 184 6.70 5.87 -0.92
CA LEU A 184 6.09 5.02 -1.94
C LEU A 184 6.06 5.71 -3.31
N ASN A 185 5.82 7.03 -3.36
CA ASN A 185 5.87 7.79 -4.60
C ASN A 185 7.28 7.82 -5.22
N MET A 186 8.32 7.88 -4.38
CA MET A 186 9.70 7.76 -4.84
C MET A 186 9.99 6.39 -5.47
N ASP A 187 9.43 5.32 -4.90
CA ASP A 187 9.58 3.97 -5.47
C ASP A 187 8.79 3.81 -6.78
N LEU A 188 7.61 4.45 -6.91
CA LEU A 188 6.90 4.53 -8.20
C LEU A 188 7.74 5.25 -9.27
N CYS A 189 8.41 6.34 -8.92
CA CYS A 189 9.30 7.05 -9.84
C CYS A 189 10.48 6.17 -10.30
N GLU A 190 11.00 5.31 -9.42
CA GLU A 190 12.04 4.33 -9.75
C GLU A 190 11.49 3.21 -10.66
N ILE A 191 10.27 2.73 -10.41
CA ILE A 191 9.56 1.79 -11.29
C ILE A 191 9.38 2.38 -12.69
N ASP A 192 8.95 3.64 -12.78
CA ASP A 192 8.79 4.33 -14.06
C ASP A 192 10.14 4.40 -14.78
N ARG A 193 11.21 4.83 -14.10
CA ARG A 193 12.56 4.88 -14.68
C ARG A 193 13.00 3.52 -15.23
N LEU A 194 12.86 2.46 -14.45
CA LEU A 194 13.21 1.09 -14.85
C LEU A 194 12.34 0.57 -16.00
N THR A 195 11.10 1.02 -16.10
CA THR A 195 10.19 0.67 -17.19
C THR A 195 10.66 1.30 -18.50
N TRP A 196 11.06 2.58 -18.48
CA TRP A 196 11.60 3.27 -19.66
C TRP A 196 12.92 2.66 -20.15
N GLU A 197 13.81 2.27 -19.24
CA GLU A 197 15.11 1.64 -19.58
C GLU A 197 14.97 0.26 -20.24
N ARG A 198 13.80 -0.36 -20.17
CA ARG A 198 13.50 -1.66 -20.79
C ARG A 198 12.86 -1.55 -22.17
N GLU A 199 12.44 -0.36 -22.58
CA GLU A 199 11.86 -0.11 -23.91
C GLU A 199 12.91 0.32 -24.97
N ASP A 200 14.16 0.58 -24.56
CA ASP A 200 15.34 0.85 -25.42
C ASP A 200 16.20 -0.40 -25.68
#